data_AF-A0A9D2N3M1-F1
#
_entry.id   AF-A0A9D2N3M1-F1
#
_cell.length_a   1.000
_cell.length_b   1.000
_cell.length_c   1.000
_cell.angle_alpha   90.00
_cell.angle_beta   90.00
_cell.angle_gamma   90.00
#
_symmetry.space_group_name_H-M   'P 1'
#
loop_
_entity.id
_entity.type
_entity.pdbx_description
1 polymer ?
#
loop_
_entity_poly.entity_id
_entity_poly.type
_entity_poly.pdbx_seq_one_letter_code
_entity_poly.pdbx_strand_id
1 'polypeptide(L)'
;MNIRDIAKLAGVSVSTVSKVMNGKDKDISEKTKQKVLKVVEEEQYVPYLKYREKEGLKSHVIGLVIKKDNREGEQIIRSCQRAAAEEGYGLLIQFADNLDEIQKCVNDMIRKKVAGLLLDSKKLINTRKLEDATVYLNQTKEFDERQKATFYYRLSEAGRMAAERLMREGHEKIACITLADERTIQDGYRMAMREANLAVQPLWVYEGKNLEEIEQYGIQQCLGENVSAVICGSQEIAGCFYKTLERLQISLPDSISMISIGDGKWMEILGDGITAVRLPAQEMSREAVISLVKMIQGEKQIEVMRKFSPSIIERGSVNGSPKEKEGERIVVVGSMNMDITIEVSRIPLKGETQLAERVYTFPGGKGGNQAVGAGKLGGRVYMIGCVGNDIDGKQLYSNLMENHVHMDGVLLNPSVASGKAYINVDQDGESTIVVYQGANRLLSIEQINRCRYLFQNAKYCLLSLEIPEMIAEYTIKFCRRNNVEVILKPSAVEKIKEELLKDIAYFIPNENELNTFIPGRMSLEEKAQILREKGVENVIVTLGERGCYLRNQEYSMYFEGTGFEAVDTTGGADSFISALAVYLSEGMDLIRAIGFAVYASGISVTRYGVQPALPDRKALEIYKDEIYSRYQI
;
A
#
# COMPACT_ATOMS: atom_id res chain seq x y z
N MET A 1 39.25 -4.20 -49.77
CA MET A 1 40.24 -4.78 -50.69
C MET A 1 39.59 -5.92 -51.48
N ASN A 2 39.89 -6.11 -52.76
CA ASN A 2 39.30 -7.18 -53.60
C ASN A 2 40.36 -8.26 -53.97
N ILE A 3 39.94 -9.40 -54.52
CA ILE A 3 40.86 -10.52 -54.84
C ILE A 3 41.94 -10.13 -55.88
N ARG A 4 41.63 -9.13 -56.72
CA ARG A 4 42.53 -8.25 -57.51
C ARG A 4 43.80 -7.86 -56.80
N ASP A 5 43.53 -7.19 -55.69
CA ASP A 5 44.50 -6.45 -54.91
C ASP A 5 45.34 -7.43 -54.08
N ILE A 6 44.72 -8.46 -53.52
CA ILE A 6 45.42 -9.55 -52.82
C ILE A 6 46.36 -10.30 -53.76
N ALA A 7 45.93 -10.59 -54.99
CA ALA A 7 46.79 -11.22 -56.00
C ALA A 7 48.00 -10.34 -56.34
N LYS A 8 47.78 -9.02 -56.45
CA LYS A 8 48.86 -8.05 -56.70
C LYS A 8 49.84 -7.96 -55.53
N LEU A 9 49.35 -7.90 -54.29
CA LEU A 9 50.16 -7.83 -53.06
C LEU A 9 50.94 -9.12 -52.81
N ALA A 10 50.31 -10.28 -53.02
CA ALA A 10 50.98 -11.58 -52.93
C ALA A 10 51.90 -11.87 -54.14
N GLY A 11 51.81 -11.08 -55.22
CA GLY A 11 52.58 -11.26 -56.46
C GLY A 11 52.25 -12.57 -57.18
N VAL A 12 50.98 -12.96 -57.19
CA VAL A 12 50.47 -14.19 -57.81
C VAL A 12 49.26 -13.89 -58.70
N SER A 13 48.81 -14.87 -59.48
CA SER A 13 47.57 -14.71 -60.25
C SER A 13 46.33 -14.71 -59.36
N VAL A 14 45.26 -14.06 -59.80
CA VAL A 14 43.94 -14.10 -59.14
C VAL A 14 43.43 -15.54 -59.00
N SER A 15 43.74 -16.40 -59.98
CA SER A 15 43.42 -17.82 -59.94
C SER A 15 44.14 -18.53 -58.80
N THR A 16 45.41 -18.18 -58.55
CA THR A 16 46.22 -18.72 -57.45
C THR A 16 45.63 -18.32 -56.09
N VAL A 17 45.29 -17.05 -55.89
CA VAL A 17 44.63 -16.59 -54.65
C VAL A 17 43.30 -17.30 -54.45
N SER A 18 42.51 -17.43 -55.52
CA SER A 18 41.22 -18.15 -55.47
C SER A 18 41.39 -19.63 -55.11
N LYS A 19 42.39 -20.31 -55.66
CA LYS A 19 42.67 -21.72 -55.35
C LYS A 19 43.09 -21.91 -53.89
N VAL A 20 43.96 -21.04 -53.36
CA VAL A 20 44.39 -21.08 -51.94
C VAL A 20 43.21 -20.81 -51.00
N MET A 21 42.42 -19.76 -51.26
CA MET A 21 41.27 -19.40 -50.42
C MET A 21 40.13 -20.44 -50.46
N ASN A 22 40.03 -21.24 -51.52
CA ASN A 22 39.00 -22.26 -51.68
C ASN A 22 39.50 -23.70 -51.40
N GLY A 23 40.72 -23.87 -50.85
CA GLY A 23 41.28 -25.20 -50.55
C GLY A 23 41.52 -26.11 -51.77
N LYS A 24 41.62 -25.52 -52.98
CA LYS A 24 41.86 -26.19 -54.27
C LYS A 24 43.30 -25.95 -54.75
N ASP A 25 44.25 -26.05 -53.84
CA ASP A 25 45.63 -25.58 -53.95
C ASP A 25 46.66 -26.71 -53.92
N LYS A 26 46.25 -27.94 -54.23
CA LYS A 26 47.11 -29.13 -54.33
C LYS A 26 48.28 -28.96 -55.32
N ASP A 27 48.09 -28.14 -56.35
CA ASP A 27 49.08 -27.87 -57.39
C ASP A 27 49.91 -26.59 -57.11
N ILE A 28 49.79 -26.00 -55.92
CA ILE A 28 50.44 -24.75 -55.54
C ILE A 28 51.52 -25.04 -54.50
N SER A 29 52.72 -24.50 -54.71
CA SER A 29 53.83 -24.69 -53.77
C SER A 29 53.49 -24.14 -52.38
N GLU A 30 53.96 -24.83 -51.33
CA GLU A 30 53.70 -24.43 -49.93
C GLU A 30 54.19 -23.02 -49.63
N LYS A 31 55.33 -22.63 -50.21
CA LYS A 31 55.88 -21.27 -50.13
C LYS A 31 54.93 -20.23 -50.72
N THR A 32 54.24 -20.55 -51.81
CA THR A 32 53.25 -19.66 -52.44
C THR A 32 51.95 -19.61 -51.64
N LYS A 33 51.49 -20.72 -51.04
CA LYS A 33 50.34 -20.73 -50.13
C LYS A 33 50.55 -19.80 -48.95
N GLN A 34 51.65 -19.98 -48.23
CA GLN A 34 51.96 -19.17 -47.04
C GLN A 34 52.05 -17.69 -47.38
N LYS A 35 52.59 -17.34 -48.55
CA LYS A 35 52.63 -15.95 -49.02
C LYS A 35 51.23 -15.36 -49.24
N VAL A 36 50.31 -16.12 -49.83
CA VAL A 36 48.92 -15.67 -50.04
C VAL A 36 48.19 -15.56 -48.71
N LEU A 37 48.31 -16.55 -47.83
CA LEU A 37 47.66 -16.56 -46.52
C LEU A 37 48.13 -15.42 -45.62
N LYS A 38 49.44 -15.12 -45.63
CA LYS A 38 50.01 -13.99 -44.89
C LYS A 38 49.42 -12.65 -45.34
N VAL A 39 49.32 -12.41 -46.65
CA VAL A 39 48.72 -11.19 -47.20
C VAL A 39 47.22 -11.12 -46.90
N VAL A 40 46.52 -12.25 -46.91
CA VAL A 40 45.09 -12.31 -46.54
C VAL A 40 44.86 -11.97 -45.06
N GLU A 41 45.75 -12.45 -44.19
CA GLU A 41 45.71 -12.19 -42.74
C GLU A 41 46.09 -10.74 -42.42
N GLU A 42 47.16 -10.22 -43.01
CA GLU A 42 47.62 -8.83 -42.85
C GLU A 42 46.58 -7.81 -43.33
N GLU A 43 45.87 -8.12 -44.42
CA GLU A 43 44.86 -7.23 -45.02
C GLU A 43 43.43 -7.52 -44.56
N GLN A 44 43.24 -8.44 -43.59
CA GLN A 44 41.94 -8.90 -43.08
C GLN A 44 40.94 -9.21 -44.20
N TYR A 45 41.41 -9.85 -45.28
CA TYR A 45 40.60 -10.07 -46.47
C TYR A 45 39.59 -11.20 -46.28
N VAL A 46 38.31 -10.84 -46.17
CA VAL A 46 37.18 -11.78 -46.17
C VAL A 46 36.62 -11.90 -47.60
N PRO A 47 36.59 -13.10 -48.21
CA PRO A 47 36.03 -13.27 -49.55
C PRO A 47 34.56 -12.79 -49.61
N TYR A 48 34.25 -11.97 -50.63
CA TYR A 48 32.90 -11.47 -50.87
C TYR A 48 31.87 -12.63 -50.94
N LEU A 49 30.88 -12.60 -50.04
CA LEU A 49 29.75 -13.52 -49.84
C LEU A 49 28.87 -13.86 -51.08
N LYS A 50 29.22 -13.41 -52.29
CA LYS A 50 28.37 -13.48 -53.49
C LYS A 50 28.55 -14.71 -54.39
N TYR A 51 29.37 -15.70 -54.02
CA TYR A 51 29.62 -16.88 -54.88
C TYR A 51 29.39 -18.26 -54.23
N ARG A 52 28.59 -18.34 -53.16
CA ARG A 52 28.14 -19.63 -52.56
C ARG A 52 26.81 -20.16 -53.10
N GLU A 53 26.22 -19.53 -54.13
CA GLU A 53 24.97 -20.00 -54.77
C GLU A 53 25.15 -21.17 -55.76
N LYS A 54 26.39 -21.62 -56.02
CA LYS A 54 26.64 -22.83 -56.81
C LYS A 54 26.90 -24.00 -55.88
N GLU A 55 26.07 -25.04 -56.02
CA GLU A 55 25.99 -26.28 -55.24
C GLU A 55 25.05 -26.22 -54.02
N GLY A 56 23.73 -26.23 -54.26
CA GLY A 56 22.73 -26.85 -53.35
C GLY A 56 22.70 -26.44 -51.86
N LEU A 57 23.37 -25.35 -51.48
CA LEU A 57 23.53 -24.97 -50.07
C LEU A 57 22.20 -24.40 -49.53
N LYS A 58 21.70 -25.05 -48.46
CA LYS A 58 20.57 -24.56 -47.66
C LYS A 58 20.85 -23.11 -47.24
N SER A 59 19.80 -22.29 -47.18
CA SER A 59 19.91 -20.93 -46.64
C SER A 59 20.48 -20.98 -45.22
N HIS A 60 21.35 -20.04 -44.87
CA HIS A 60 21.94 -19.91 -43.52
C HIS A 60 21.36 -18.70 -42.78
N VAL A 61 20.12 -18.33 -43.10
CA VAL A 61 19.39 -17.25 -42.43
C VAL A 61 18.06 -17.79 -41.95
N ILE A 62 17.75 -17.62 -40.68
CA ILE A 62 16.42 -17.88 -40.13
C ILE A 62 15.65 -16.57 -39.95
N GLY A 63 14.33 -16.63 -40.05
CA GLY A 63 13.45 -15.48 -39.89
C GLY A 63 12.82 -15.42 -38.51
N LEU A 64 12.71 -14.23 -37.92
CA LEU A 64 11.92 -13.95 -36.71
C LEU A 64 10.86 -12.90 -37.04
N VAL A 65 9.59 -13.28 -36.98
CA VAL A 65 8.47 -12.34 -37.03
C VAL A 65 7.95 -12.14 -35.61
N ILE A 66 8.08 -10.94 -35.09
CA ILE A 66 7.70 -10.58 -33.72
C ILE A 66 6.68 -9.46 -33.71
N LYS A 67 5.76 -9.46 -32.74
CA LYS A 67 4.83 -8.34 -32.63
C LYS A 67 5.49 -7.11 -32.02
N LYS A 68 5.05 -5.91 -32.43
CA LYS A 68 5.58 -4.65 -31.89
C LYS A 68 5.21 -4.44 -30.41
N ASP A 69 4.06 -4.94 -29.99
CA ASP A 69 3.55 -4.87 -28.63
C ASP A 69 4.07 -6.02 -27.73
N ASN A 70 4.98 -6.86 -28.21
CA ASN A 70 5.55 -7.92 -27.39
C ASN A 70 6.44 -7.32 -26.28
N ARG A 71 5.98 -7.41 -25.03
CA ARG A 71 6.69 -6.90 -23.85
C ARG A 71 8.11 -7.44 -23.64
N GLU A 72 8.42 -8.64 -24.14
CA GLU A 72 9.76 -9.24 -24.06
C GLU A 72 10.49 -9.18 -25.42
N GLY A 73 10.03 -8.32 -26.34
CA GLY A 73 10.48 -8.30 -27.73
C GLY A 73 11.99 -8.07 -27.89
N GLU A 74 12.55 -7.13 -27.13
CA GLU A 74 14.00 -6.88 -27.14
C GLU A 74 14.79 -8.12 -26.68
N GLN A 75 14.35 -8.76 -25.60
CA GLN A 75 15.03 -9.91 -25.01
C GLN A 75 14.97 -11.13 -25.93
N ILE A 76 13.81 -11.36 -26.57
CA ILE A 76 13.63 -12.40 -27.58
C ILE A 76 14.56 -12.15 -28.77
N ILE A 77 14.61 -10.92 -29.29
CA ILE A 77 15.47 -10.58 -30.43
C ILE A 77 16.95 -10.84 -30.10
N ARG A 78 17.44 -10.32 -28.97
CA ARG A 78 18.84 -10.49 -28.54
C ARG A 78 19.19 -11.95 -28.34
N SER A 79 18.31 -12.70 -27.67
CA SER A 79 18.50 -14.13 -27.40
C SER A 79 18.50 -14.93 -28.71
N CYS A 80 17.53 -14.69 -29.59
CA CYS A 80 17.46 -15.33 -30.90
C CYS A 80 18.70 -15.03 -31.75
N GLN A 81 19.17 -13.78 -31.76
CA GLN A 81 20.35 -13.38 -32.53
C GLN A 81 21.59 -14.12 -32.05
N ARG A 82 21.79 -14.19 -30.73
CA ARG A 82 22.93 -14.91 -30.13
C ARG A 82 22.85 -16.40 -30.40
N ALA A 83 21.70 -17.02 -30.16
CA ALA A 83 21.50 -18.45 -30.38
C ALA A 83 21.67 -18.82 -31.87
N ALA A 84 21.15 -17.99 -32.79
CA ALA A 84 21.31 -18.22 -34.21
C ALA A 84 22.78 -18.16 -34.62
N ALA A 85 23.53 -17.18 -34.11
CA ALA A 85 24.96 -17.05 -34.38
C ALA A 85 25.78 -18.23 -33.81
N GLU A 86 25.45 -18.71 -32.61
CA GLU A 86 26.05 -19.91 -31.99
C GLU A 86 25.82 -21.16 -32.87
N GLU A 87 24.65 -21.25 -33.53
CA GLU A 87 24.29 -22.34 -34.46
C GLU A 87 24.74 -22.10 -35.91
N GLY A 88 25.45 -21.00 -36.20
CA GLY A 88 25.97 -20.69 -37.54
C GLY A 88 24.95 -20.10 -38.53
N TYR A 89 23.84 -19.55 -38.04
CA TYR A 89 22.80 -18.88 -38.82
C TYR A 89 22.78 -17.36 -38.57
N GLY A 90 22.45 -16.59 -39.62
CA GLY A 90 22.02 -15.20 -39.49
C GLY A 90 20.54 -15.10 -39.09
N LEU A 91 20.16 -13.98 -38.48
CA LEU A 91 18.78 -13.69 -38.10
C LEU A 91 18.22 -12.53 -38.94
N LEU A 92 17.09 -12.76 -39.62
CA LEU A 92 16.30 -11.71 -40.28
C LEU A 92 15.06 -11.40 -39.46
N ILE A 93 14.94 -10.17 -38.98
CA ILE A 93 13.86 -9.75 -38.08
C ILE A 93 12.83 -8.91 -38.85
N GLN A 94 11.54 -9.17 -38.60
CA GLN A 94 10.45 -8.29 -39.03
C GLN A 94 9.43 -8.11 -37.91
N PHE A 95 8.84 -6.92 -37.86
CA PHE A 95 7.81 -6.56 -36.91
C PHE A 95 6.44 -6.56 -37.60
N ALA A 96 5.40 -6.96 -36.86
CA ALA A 96 4.02 -6.94 -37.31
C ALA A 96 3.07 -6.51 -36.19
N ASP A 97 1.98 -5.83 -36.52
CA ASP A 97 0.98 -5.41 -35.53
C ASP A 97 -0.19 -6.40 -35.42
N ASN A 98 -0.48 -7.13 -36.50
CA ASN A 98 -1.66 -7.99 -36.61
C ASN A 98 -1.37 -9.26 -37.44
N LEU A 99 -2.33 -10.17 -37.48
CA LEU A 99 -2.18 -11.46 -38.18
C LEU A 99 -1.94 -11.30 -39.69
N ASP A 100 -2.55 -10.31 -40.34
CA ASP A 100 -2.36 -10.07 -41.77
C ASP A 100 -0.94 -9.58 -42.08
N GLU A 101 -0.40 -8.70 -41.22
CA GLU A 101 1.00 -8.28 -41.29
C GLU A 101 1.97 -9.42 -41.00
N ILE A 102 1.70 -10.26 -39.99
CA ILE A 102 2.49 -11.47 -39.74
C ILE A 102 2.54 -12.34 -41.01
N GLN A 103 1.39 -12.55 -41.67
CA GLN A 103 1.32 -13.31 -42.90
C GLN A 103 2.08 -12.65 -44.06
N LYS A 104 2.04 -11.30 -44.19
CA LYS A 104 2.86 -10.54 -45.15
C LYS A 104 4.35 -10.71 -44.89
N CYS A 105 4.78 -10.61 -43.63
CA CYS A 105 6.17 -10.81 -43.21
C CYS A 105 6.65 -12.23 -43.54
N VAL A 106 5.86 -13.25 -43.22
CA VAL A 106 6.16 -14.64 -43.58
C VAL A 106 6.33 -14.81 -45.09
N ASN A 107 5.44 -14.22 -45.90
CA ASN A 107 5.55 -14.28 -47.35
C ASN A 107 6.83 -13.60 -47.87
N ASP A 108 7.24 -12.48 -47.28
CA ASP A 108 8.49 -11.79 -47.62
C ASP A 108 9.72 -12.61 -47.21
N MET A 109 9.72 -13.24 -46.03
CA MET A 109 10.80 -14.11 -45.57
C MET A 109 10.97 -15.35 -46.46
N ILE A 110 9.85 -15.94 -46.93
CA ILE A 110 9.88 -17.04 -47.91
C ILE A 110 10.48 -16.56 -49.23
N ARG A 111 10.14 -15.35 -49.71
CA ARG A 111 10.75 -14.76 -50.93
C ARG A 111 12.25 -14.52 -50.76
N LYS A 112 12.67 -14.12 -49.56
CA LYS A 112 14.09 -13.97 -49.16
C LYS A 112 14.80 -15.30 -48.89
N LYS A 113 14.10 -16.43 -49.07
CA LYS A 113 14.63 -17.79 -48.92
C LYS A 113 15.22 -18.03 -47.53
N VAL A 114 14.56 -17.62 -46.44
CA VAL A 114 14.98 -18.05 -45.10
C VAL A 114 14.88 -19.57 -44.95
N ALA A 115 15.72 -20.16 -44.11
CA ALA A 115 15.79 -21.59 -43.85
C ALA A 115 14.66 -22.10 -42.95
N GLY A 116 14.17 -21.23 -42.06
CA GLY A 116 13.11 -21.53 -41.11
C GLY A 116 12.60 -20.26 -40.42
N LEU A 117 11.53 -20.39 -39.65
CA LEU A 117 10.78 -19.27 -39.08
C LEU A 117 10.54 -19.42 -37.58
N LEU A 118 10.72 -18.33 -36.84
CA LEU A 118 10.21 -18.11 -35.49
C LEU A 118 9.07 -17.11 -35.56
N LEU A 119 7.90 -17.46 -35.05
CA LEU A 119 6.68 -16.65 -35.16
C LEU A 119 6.08 -16.36 -33.78
N ASP A 120 5.93 -15.08 -33.46
CA ASP A 120 5.12 -14.60 -32.35
C ASP A 120 3.64 -14.55 -32.74
N SER A 121 2.95 -15.69 -32.57
CA SER A 121 1.54 -15.81 -32.94
C SER A 121 0.82 -16.92 -32.17
N LYS A 122 -0.34 -16.57 -31.61
CA LYS A 122 -1.30 -17.52 -31.03
C LYS A 122 -2.08 -18.32 -32.08
N LYS A 123 -2.11 -17.84 -33.33
CA LYS A 123 -2.83 -18.49 -34.44
C LYS A 123 -1.85 -19.19 -35.37
N LEU A 124 -2.29 -20.28 -36.00
CA LEU A 124 -1.53 -20.92 -37.07
C LEU A 124 -1.39 -19.95 -38.26
N ILE A 125 -0.18 -19.87 -38.82
CA ILE A 125 0.16 -19.02 -39.97
C ILE A 125 0.54 -19.93 -41.13
N ASN A 126 0.12 -19.60 -42.35
CA ASN A 126 0.49 -20.38 -43.52
C ASN A 126 1.94 -20.09 -43.92
N THR A 127 2.85 -21.00 -43.58
CA THR A 127 4.29 -20.93 -43.90
C THR A 127 4.68 -21.75 -45.12
N ARG A 128 3.71 -22.35 -45.82
CA ARG A 128 3.90 -23.13 -47.06
C ARG A 128 4.99 -24.20 -46.91
N LYS A 129 6.09 -24.06 -47.65
CA LYS A 129 7.19 -25.03 -47.69
C LYS A 129 8.02 -25.07 -46.40
N LEU A 130 7.81 -24.12 -45.48
CA LEU A 130 8.52 -24.03 -44.19
C LEU A 130 7.66 -24.57 -43.03
N GLU A 131 6.57 -25.27 -43.31
CA GLU A 131 5.69 -25.82 -42.25
C GLU A 131 6.46 -26.67 -41.24
N ASP A 132 7.35 -27.54 -41.71
CA ASP A 132 8.19 -28.40 -40.87
C ASP A 132 9.48 -27.70 -40.37
N ALA A 133 9.61 -26.39 -40.62
CA ALA A 133 10.70 -25.53 -40.17
C ALA A 133 10.13 -24.21 -39.61
N THR A 134 9.07 -24.30 -38.82
CA THR A 134 8.42 -23.16 -38.15
C THR A 134 8.25 -23.47 -36.67
N VAL A 135 8.67 -22.54 -35.80
CA VAL A 135 8.50 -22.59 -34.36
C VAL A 135 7.69 -21.37 -33.89
N TYR A 136 6.71 -21.59 -33.03
CA TYR A 136 5.86 -20.54 -32.46
C TYR A 136 6.31 -20.17 -31.05
N LEU A 137 6.29 -18.87 -30.75
CA LEU A 137 6.55 -18.31 -29.43
C LEU A 137 5.24 -17.74 -28.87
N ASN A 138 4.90 -18.09 -27.62
CA ASN A 138 3.65 -17.65 -26.99
C ASN A 138 3.82 -17.29 -25.50
N GLN A 139 3.03 -16.32 -25.03
CA GLN A 139 2.98 -15.90 -23.61
C GLN A 139 1.72 -16.43 -22.89
N THR A 140 1.04 -17.40 -23.51
CA THR A 140 -0.17 -18.05 -23.01
C THR A 140 -0.18 -19.53 -23.41
N LYS A 141 -1.05 -20.32 -22.77
CA LYS A 141 -1.42 -21.68 -23.21
C LYS A 141 -2.49 -21.68 -24.29
N GLU A 142 -3.18 -20.56 -24.50
CA GLU A 142 -4.29 -20.43 -25.45
C GLU A 142 -3.77 -20.06 -26.84
N PHE A 143 -3.30 -21.08 -27.56
CA PHE A 143 -2.85 -20.99 -28.95
C PHE A 143 -3.45 -22.14 -29.79
N ASP A 144 -3.30 -22.05 -31.11
CA ASP A 144 -3.83 -23.04 -32.06
C ASP A 144 -3.11 -24.39 -31.89
N GLU A 145 -3.88 -25.45 -31.59
CA GLU A 145 -3.35 -26.80 -31.34
C GLU A 145 -2.66 -27.43 -32.56
N ARG A 146 -2.87 -26.86 -33.76
CA ARG A 146 -2.20 -27.31 -35.00
C ARG A 146 -0.76 -26.82 -35.12
N GLN A 147 -0.29 -25.96 -34.22
CA GLN A 147 1.11 -25.54 -34.18
C GLN A 147 1.98 -26.72 -33.73
N LYS A 148 2.80 -27.26 -34.65
CA LYS A 148 3.62 -28.46 -34.39
C LYS A 148 4.72 -28.20 -33.36
N ALA A 149 5.40 -27.05 -33.44
CA ALA A 149 6.46 -26.68 -32.51
C ALA A 149 6.12 -25.35 -31.82
N THR A 150 5.84 -25.39 -30.52
CA THR A 150 5.46 -24.21 -29.74
C THR A 150 6.18 -24.16 -28.41
N PHE A 151 6.78 -23.00 -28.15
CA PHE A 151 7.52 -22.66 -26.96
C PHE A 151 6.74 -21.55 -26.25
N TYR A 152 6.39 -21.75 -24.99
CA TYR A 152 5.53 -20.81 -24.29
C TYR A 152 5.79 -20.69 -22.79
N TYR A 153 5.41 -19.56 -22.22
CA TYR A 153 5.23 -19.37 -20.78
C TYR A 153 3.85 -18.75 -20.53
N ARG A 154 3.45 -18.58 -19.26
CA ARG A 154 2.14 -18.04 -18.90
C ARG A 154 2.27 -16.80 -18.03
N LEU A 155 1.69 -15.69 -18.47
CA LEU A 155 1.61 -14.47 -17.65
C LEU A 155 0.74 -14.66 -16.40
N SER A 156 -0.26 -15.56 -16.44
CA SER A 156 -1.02 -15.93 -15.24
C SER A 156 -0.20 -16.65 -14.17
N GLU A 157 0.82 -17.43 -14.56
CA GLU A 157 1.77 -18.00 -13.57
C GLU A 157 2.61 -16.88 -12.93
N ALA A 158 2.97 -15.84 -13.68
CA ALA A 158 3.71 -14.70 -13.15
C ALA A 158 2.89 -13.89 -12.13
N GLY A 159 1.63 -13.55 -12.46
CA GLY A 159 0.72 -12.87 -11.54
C GLY A 159 0.42 -13.67 -10.27
N ARG A 160 0.25 -14.99 -10.41
CA ARG A 160 0.10 -15.91 -9.27
C ARG A 160 1.34 -15.88 -8.36
N MET A 161 2.53 -16.00 -8.94
CA MET A 161 3.80 -16.00 -8.18
C MET A 161 4.03 -14.70 -7.41
N ALA A 162 3.74 -13.55 -8.01
CA ALA A 162 3.83 -12.25 -7.34
C ALA A 162 2.89 -12.18 -6.13
N ALA A 163 1.63 -12.61 -6.29
CA ALA A 163 0.64 -12.62 -5.22
C ALA A 163 1.08 -13.55 -4.07
N GLU A 164 1.47 -14.79 -4.38
CA GLU A 164 1.92 -15.78 -3.39
C GLU A 164 3.16 -15.33 -2.62
N ARG A 165 4.04 -14.54 -3.26
CA ARG A 165 5.22 -13.99 -2.60
C ARG A 165 4.86 -12.91 -1.58
N LEU A 166 3.95 -12.00 -1.92
CA LEU A 166 3.46 -10.96 -1.02
C LEU A 166 2.65 -11.56 0.14
N MET A 167 1.79 -12.53 -0.13
CA MET A 167 1.04 -13.24 0.92
C MET A 167 1.95 -13.96 1.92
N ARG A 168 3.11 -14.47 1.46
CA ARG A 168 4.14 -15.06 2.35
C ARG A 168 4.73 -14.06 3.34
N GLU A 169 4.73 -12.77 3.05
CA GLU A 169 5.11 -11.70 3.98
C GLU A 169 3.93 -11.17 4.82
N GLY A 170 2.76 -11.81 4.74
CA GLY A 170 1.58 -11.42 5.51
C GLY A 170 0.76 -10.28 4.90
N HIS A 171 0.97 -9.96 3.62
CA HIS A 171 0.12 -8.99 2.95
C HIS A 171 -1.24 -9.59 2.59
N GLU A 172 -2.32 -8.96 3.03
CA GLU A 172 -3.70 -9.35 2.71
C GLU A 172 -4.40 -8.36 1.77
N LYS A 173 -4.10 -7.06 1.91
CA LYS A 173 -4.57 -6.00 1.03
C LYS A 173 -3.53 -5.75 -0.06
N ILE A 174 -3.66 -6.45 -1.19
CA ILE A 174 -2.71 -6.41 -2.31
C ILE A 174 -3.41 -5.83 -3.53
N ALA A 175 -2.92 -4.71 -4.05
CA ALA A 175 -3.36 -4.14 -5.33
C ALA A 175 -2.71 -4.85 -6.53
N CYS A 176 -3.37 -4.84 -7.67
CA CYS A 176 -2.85 -5.35 -8.94
C CYS A 176 -3.19 -4.38 -10.08
N ILE A 177 -2.17 -3.80 -10.71
CA ILE A 177 -2.33 -2.81 -11.78
C ILE A 177 -1.74 -3.38 -13.06
N THR A 178 -2.52 -3.45 -14.14
CA THR A 178 -2.07 -3.97 -15.44
C THR A 178 -2.58 -3.12 -16.60
N LEU A 179 -2.01 -3.32 -17.78
CA LEU A 179 -2.62 -2.89 -19.04
C LEU A 179 -3.74 -3.85 -19.46
N ALA A 180 -4.68 -3.37 -20.28
CA ALA A 180 -5.87 -4.11 -20.72
C ALA A 180 -5.57 -5.41 -21.50
N ASP A 181 -4.48 -5.45 -22.25
CA ASP A 181 -4.01 -6.62 -23.00
C ASP A 181 -3.31 -7.67 -22.11
N GLU A 182 -3.04 -7.34 -20.85
CA GLU A 182 -2.31 -8.18 -19.89
C GLU A 182 -3.20 -8.80 -18.80
N ARG A 183 -4.53 -8.83 -19.03
CA ARG A 183 -5.54 -9.32 -18.06
C ARG A 183 -5.23 -10.69 -17.45
N THR A 184 -4.53 -11.57 -18.17
CA THR A 184 -4.13 -12.89 -17.65
C THR A 184 -3.24 -12.83 -16.41
N ILE A 185 -2.48 -11.75 -16.19
CA ILE A 185 -1.73 -11.51 -14.95
C ILE A 185 -2.71 -11.37 -13.78
N GLN A 186 -3.76 -10.57 -13.95
CA GLN A 186 -4.80 -10.38 -12.93
C GLN A 186 -5.53 -11.69 -12.64
N ASP A 187 -5.76 -12.54 -13.64
CA ASP A 187 -6.41 -13.84 -13.44
C ASP A 187 -5.56 -14.75 -12.53
N GLY A 188 -4.24 -14.75 -12.74
CA GLY A 188 -3.29 -15.43 -11.86
C GLY A 188 -3.30 -14.90 -10.42
N TYR A 189 -3.27 -13.59 -10.27
CA TYR A 189 -3.39 -12.90 -8.97
C TYR A 189 -4.71 -13.24 -8.27
N ARG A 190 -5.86 -13.11 -8.94
CA ARG A 190 -7.20 -13.40 -8.38
C ARG A 190 -7.31 -14.86 -7.95
N MET A 191 -6.73 -15.78 -8.73
CA MET A 191 -6.71 -17.21 -8.38
C MET A 191 -5.90 -17.46 -7.10
N ALA A 192 -4.72 -16.85 -6.98
CA ALA A 192 -3.89 -16.93 -5.77
C ALA A 192 -4.61 -16.40 -4.52
N MET A 193 -5.20 -15.21 -4.62
CA MET A 193 -5.96 -14.59 -3.52
C MET A 193 -7.12 -15.47 -3.07
N ARG A 194 -7.88 -16.03 -4.02
CA ARG A 194 -9.01 -16.91 -3.74
C ARG A 194 -8.57 -18.22 -3.06
N GLU A 195 -7.49 -18.84 -3.52
CA GLU A 195 -6.94 -20.06 -2.90
C GLU A 195 -6.46 -19.81 -1.45
N ALA A 196 -6.01 -18.59 -1.15
CA ALA A 196 -5.64 -18.16 0.19
C ALA A 196 -6.83 -17.69 1.07
N ASN A 197 -8.07 -17.77 0.58
CA ASN A 197 -9.29 -17.24 1.23
C ASN A 197 -9.25 -15.73 1.51
N LEU A 198 -8.51 -14.96 0.71
CA LEU A 198 -8.48 -13.50 0.80
C LEU A 198 -9.49 -12.88 -0.18
N ALA A 199 -10.27 -11.92 0.31
CA ALA A 199 -11.18 -11.17 -0.54
C ALA A 199 -10.40 -10.21 -1.45
N VAL A 200 -10.87 -10.02 -2.68
CA VAL A 200 -10.32 -9.02 -3.61
C VAL A 200 -11.38 -7.96 -3.84
N GLN A 201 -11.12 -6.72 -3.41
CA GLN A 201 -12.02 -5.61 -3.68
C GLN A 201 -11.86 -5.11 -5.12
N PRO A 202 -12.94 -4.68 -5.81
CA PRO A 202 -12.85 -4.13 -7.15
C PRO A 202 -11.85 -2.98 -7.27
N LEU A 203 -11.74 -2.13 -6.24
CA LEU A 203 -10.86 -0.97 -6.23
C LEU A 203 -9.36 -1.32 -6.12
N TRP A 204 -9.01 -2.54 -5.72
CA TRP A 204 -7.62 -3.00 -5.65
C TRP A 204 -7.07 -3.43 -7.00
N VAL A 205 -7.95 -3.64 -7.99
CA VAL A 205 -7.53 -4.07 -9.32
C VAL A 205 -7.81 -2.97 -10.32
N TYR A 206 -6.78 -2.54 -11.03
CA TYR A 206 -6.89 -1.51 -12.05
C TYR A 206 -6.40 -2.01 -13.40
N GLU A 207 -7.21 -1.79 -14.43
CA GLU A 207 -6.93 -2.11 -15.81
C GLU A 207 -6.89 -0.81 -16.62
N GLY A 208 -5.70 -0.36 -17.01
CA GLY A 208 -5.53 0.85 -17.82
C GLY A 208 -5.39 0.55 -19.31
N LYS A 209 -5.82 1.47 -20.18
CA LYS A 209 -5.62 1.36 -21.63
C LYS A 209 -4.20 1.72 -22.04
N ASN A 210 -3.55 2.58 -21.28
CA ASN A 210 -2.18 3.02 -21.50
C ASN A 210 -1.55 3.49 -20.17
N LEU A 211 -0.25 3.81 -20.19
CA LEU A 211 0.49 4.24 -19.00
C LEU A 211 0.03 5.59 -18.46
N GLU A 212 -0.41 6.53 -19.31
CA GLU A 212 -0.89 7.85 -18.87
C GLU A 212 -2.16 7.72 -18.02
N GLU A 213 -3.10 6.87 -18.42
CA GLU A 213 -4.32 6.58 -17.66
C GLU A 213 -4.00 5.91 -16.32
N ILE A 214 -3.03 4.98 -16.30
CA ILE A 214 -2.57 4.36 -15.05
C ILE A 214 -1.95 5.40 -14.11
N GLU A 215 -1.08 6.27 -14.62
CA GLU A 215 -0.43 7.31 -13.82
C GLU A 215 -1.43 8.34 -13.30
N GLN A 216 -2.44 8.69 -14.10
CA GLN A 216 -3.45 9.68 -13.74
C GLN A 216 -4.50 9.16 -12.75
N TYR A 217 -4.96 7.91 -12.90
CA TYR A 217 -6.10 7.38 -12.15
C TYR A 217 -5.77 6.09 -11.39
N GLY A 218 -5.11 5.14 -12.05
CA GLY A 218 -4.92 3.78 -11.50
C GLY A 218 -4.11 3.73 -10.21
N ILE A 219 -3.02 4.48 -10.16
CA ILE A 219 -2.16 4.54 -8.97
C ILE A 219 -2.91 5.18 -7.79
N GLN A 220 -3.61 6.30 -8.02
CA GLN A 220 -4.36 6.98 -6.97
C GLN A 220 -5.49 6.13 -6.41
N GLN A 221 -6.20 5.41 -7.28
CA GLN A 221 -7.26 4.47 -6.86
C GLN A 221 -6.69 3.41 -5.90
N CYS A 222 -5.54 2.82 -6.24
CA CYS A 222 -4.93 1.79 -5.40
C CYS A 222 -4.44 2.36 -4.06
N LEU A 223 -3.82 3.54 -4.06
CA LEU A 223 -3.33 4.19 -2.84
C LEU A 223 -4.45 4.67 -1.92
N GLY A 224 -5.63 5.04 -2.46
CA GLY A 224 -6.78 5.48 -1.67
C GLY A 224 -7.41 4.41 -0.78
N GLU A 225 -7.09 3.12 -1.01
CA GLU A 225 -7.70 1.97 -0.32
C GLU A 225 -6.81 1.38 0.79
N ASN A 226 -5.75 2.09 1.21
CA ASN A 226 -4.77 1.64 2.21
C ASN A 226 -4.26 0.21 1.93
N VAL A 227 -3.89 -0.07 0.68
CA VAL A 227 -3.27 -1.33 0.30
C VAL A 227 -1.86 -1.42 0.86
N SER A 228 -1.51 -2.59 1.39
CA SER A 228 -0.20 -2.86 2.00
C SER A 228 0.87 -3.27 0.98
N ALA A 229 0.44 -3.69 -0.22
CA ALA A 229 1.34 -4.04 -1.31
C ALA A 229 0.68 -3.85 -2.68
N VAL A 230 1.50 -3.79 -3.73
CA VAL A 230 1.08 -3.70 -5.12
C VAL A 230 1.84 -4.65 -6.04
N ILE A 231 1.13 -5.25 -6.99
CA ILE A 231 1.68 -5.96 -8.14
C ILE A 231 1.55 -5.05 -9.36
N CYS A 232 2.69 -4.66 -9.93
CA CYS A 232 2.77 -3.88 -11.17
C CYS A 232 2.93 -4.84 -12.35
N GLY A 233 1.98 -4.82 -13.29
CA GLY A 233 1.92 -5.73 -14.45
C GLY A 233 3.09 -5.61 -15.42
N SER A 234 3.84 -4.51 -15.36
CA SER A 234 5.04 -4.29 -16.17
C SER A 234 6.10 -3.46 -15.43
N GLN A 235 7.29 -3.34 -16.02
CA GLN A 235 8.39 -2.53 -15.51
C GLN A 235 8.07 -1.03 -15.60
N GLU A 236 7.34 -0.63 -16.64
CA GLU A 236 6.90 0.74 -16.86
C GLU A 236 5.86 1.16 -15.81
N ILE A 237 4.89 0.29 -15.51
CA ILE A 237 3.92 0.52 -14.43
C ILE A 237 4.65 0.65 -13.08
N ALA A 238 5.63 -0.21 -12.81
CA ALA A 238 6.42 -0.13 -11.59
C ALA A 238 7.20 1.20 -11.49
N GLY A 239 7.75 1.70 -12.61
CA GLY A 239 8.38 3.01 -12.68
C GLY A 239 7.42 4.16 -12.40
N CYS A 240 6.22 4.16 -13.01
CA CYS A 240 5.17 5.15 -12.74
C CYS A 240 4.71 5.12 -11.27
N PHE A 241 4.56 3.92 -10.70
CA PHE A 241 4.20 3.72 -9.31
C PHE A 241 5.26 4.29 -8.37
N TYR A 242 6.53 3.90 -8.56
CA TYR A 242 7.66 4.39 -7.77
C TYR A 242 7.78 5.92 -7.80
N LYS A 243 7.72 6.53 -8.99
CA LYS A 243 7.73 7.99 -9.15
C LYS A 243 6.59 8.66 -8.37
N THR A 244 5.42 8.02 -8.31
CA THR A 244 4.28 8.54 -7.56
C THR A 244 4.48 8.42 -6.05
N LEU A 245 5.07 7.32 -5.57
CA LEU A 245 5.43 7.15 -4.15
C LEU A 245 6.42 8.23 -3.70
N GLU A 246 7.46 8.52 -4.50
CA GLU A 246 8.42 9.58 -4.20
C GLU A 246 7.74 10.95 -4.10
N ARG A 247 6.85 11.27 -5.04
CA ARG A 247 6.08 12.53 -5.03
C ARG A 247 5.20 12.66 -3.79
N LEU A 248 4.64 11.55 -3.31
CA LEU A 248 3.76 11.49 -2.14
C LEU A 248 4.51 11.23 -0.82
N GLN A 249 5.84 11.10 -0.86
CA GLN A 249 6.68 10.76 0.29
C GLN A 249 6.25 9.47 1.01
N ILE A 250 5.74 8.49 0.25
CA ILE A 250 5.39 7.17 0.76
C ILE A 250 6.62 6.26 0.65
N SER A 251 7.02 5.64 1.76
CA SER A 251 8.24 4.82 1.81
C SER A 251 8.02 3.41 1.25
N LEU A 252 9.01 2.92 0.50
CA LEU A 252 9.10 1.57 -0.04
C LEU A 252 10.35 0.90 0.55
N PRO A 253 10.27 -0.28 1.18
CA PRO A 253 9.09 -1.13 1.37
C PRO A 253 8.27 -0.84 2.63
N ASP A 254 8.69 0.09 3.48
CA ASP A 254 8.16 0.22 4.86
C ASP A 254 6.69 0.64 4.94
N SER A 255 6.18 1.46 4.02
CA SER A 255 4.76 1.84 3.97
C SER A 255 3.94 0.99 3.00
N ILE A 256 4.57 0.52 1.92
CA ILE A 256 3.93 -0.32 0.90
C ILE A 256 4.99 -1.19 0.24
N SER A 257 4.71 -2.48 0.02
CA SER A 257 5.58 -3.36 -0.75
C SER A 257 5.20 -3.37 -2.24
N MET A 258 6.16 -3.63 -3.12
CA MET A 258 5.96 -3.65 -4.57
C MET A 258 6.64 -4.84 -5.23
N ILE A 259 5.94 -5.49 -6.15
CA ILE A 259 6.51 -6.47 -7.09
C ILE A 259 6.21 -6.04 -8.52
N SER A 260 7.20 -6.10 -9.41
CA SER A 260 7.02 -5.94 -10.86
C SER A 260 6.93 -7.28 -11.57
N ILE A 261 6.08 -7.39 -12.59
CA ILE A 261 6.15 -8.47 -13.57
C ILE A 261 7.09 -8.04 -14.70
N GLY A 262 8.12 -8.83 -14.96
CA GLY A 262 9.24 -8.46 -15.82
C GLY A 262 10.43 -7.96 -14.99
N ASP A 263 11.63 -8.34 -15.40
CA ASP A 263 12.88 -8.00 -14.71
C ASP A 263 13.85 -7.38 -15.71
N GLY A 264 14.39 -6.22 -15.36
CA GLY A 264 15.29 -5.46 -16.22
C GLY A 264 16.05 -4.41 -15.43
N LYS A 265 16.90 -3.65 -16.14
CA LYS A 265 17.88 -2.75 -15.51
C LYS A 265 17.26 -1.71 -14.58
N TRP A 266 16.06 -1.22 -14.89
CA TRP A 266 15.35 -0.27 -14.03
C TRP A 266 14.96 -0.87 -12.68
N MET A 267 14.58 -2.14 -12.64
CA MET A 267 14.23 -2.83 -11.39
C MET A 267 15.45 -3.01 -10.48
N GLU A 268 16.68 -2.90 -10.99
CA GLU A 268 17.90 -2.91 -10.18
C GLU A 268 18.27 -1.54 -9.62
N ILE A 269 17.84 -0.45 -10.28
CA ILE A 269 18.30 0.92 -9.98
C ILE A 269 17.31 1.69 -9.11
N LEU A 270 16.01 1.38 -9.17
CA LEU A 270 14.99 2.07 -8.40
C LEU A 270 15.05 1.67 -6.92
N GLY A 271 15.21 2.65 -6.02
CA GLY A 271 15.34 2.43 -4.57
C GLY A 271 16.46 1.44 -4.23
N ASP A 272 16.19 0.54 -3.28
CA ASP A 272 17.06 -0.60 -2.94
C ASP A 272 16.83 -1.83 -3.85
N GLY A 273 16.31 -1.57 -5.06
CA GLY A 273 15.93 -2.56 -6.04
C GLY A 273 14.51 -3.09 -5.86
N ILE A 274 13.81 -3.29 -6.98
CA ILE A 274 12.45 -3.81 -7.05
C ILE A 274 12.44 -5.32 -7.26
N THR A 275 11.83 -6.05 -6.32
CA THR A 275 11.54 -7.48 -6.44
C THR A 275 10.69 -7.69 -7.69
N ALA A 276 11.10 -8.64 -8.53
CA ALA A 276 10.51 -8.83 -9.84
C ALA A 276 10.23 -10.30 -10.15
N VAL A 277 9.16 -10.57 -10.89
CA VAL A 277 8.93 -11.86 -11.51
C VAL A 277 9.56 -11.86 -12.89
N ARG A 278 10.73 -12.50 -13.01
CA ARG A 278 11.46 -12.65 -14.28
C ARG A 278 10.73 -13.61 -15.21
N LEU A 279 10.39 -13.13 -16.40
CA LEU A 279 9.79 -13.92 -17.46
C LEU A 279 10.87 -14.73 -18.20
N PRO A 280 10.63 -15.99 -18.57
CA PRO A 280 11.65 -16.88 -19.12
C PRO A 280 11.86 -16.70 -20.64
N ALA A 281 11.68 -15.47 -21.16
CA ALA A 281 11.69 -15.22 -22.59
C ALA A 281 13.05 -15.52 -23.24
N GLN A 282 14.15 -15.27 -22.52
CA GLN A 282 15.50 -15.56 -22.99
C GLN A 282 15.72 -17.07 -23.17
N GLU A 283 15.41 -17.87 -22.15
CA GLU A 283 15.55 -19.34 -22.20
C GLU A 283 14.63 -19.95 -23.26
N MET A 284 13.37 -19.48 -23.31
CA MET A 284 12.38 -19.93 -24.28
C MET A 284 12.85 -19.70 -25.72
N SER A 285 13.29 -18.47 -26.03
CA SER A 285 13.71 -18.09 -27.39
C SER A 285 15.01 -18.78 -27.82
N ARG A 286 15.95 -19.00 -26.90
CA ARG A 286 17.17 -19.76 -27.17
C ARG A 286 16.85 -21.20 -27.57
N GLU A 287 16.06 -21.89 -26.77
CA GLU A 287 15.68 -23.28 -27.05
C GLU A 287 14.81 -23.40 -28.31
N ALA A 288 14.00 -22.38 -28.61
CA ALA A 288 13.23 -22.31 -29.85
C ALA A 288 14.14 -22.22 -31.09
N VAL A 289 15.22 -21.42 -31.04
CA VAL A 289 16.21 -21.36 -32.13
C VAL A 289 16.92 -22.71 -32.29
N ILE A 290 17.40 -23.31 -31.21
CA ILE A 290 18.10 -24.61 -31.25
C ILE A 290 17.18 -25.67 -31.86
N SER A 291 15.90 -25.68 -31.47
CA SER A 291 14.91 -26.60 -32.01
C SER A 291 14.63 -26.34 -33.48
N LEU A 292 14.50 -25.08 -33.89
CA LEU A 292 14.32 -24.71 -35.29
C LEU A 292 15.51 -25.17 -36.16
N VAL A 293 16.74 -25.03 -35.68
CA VAL A 293 17.94 -25.46 -36.40
C VAL A 293 17.95 -26.98 -36.59
N LYS A 294 17.59 -27.76 -35.55
CA LYS A 294 17.44 -29.21 -35.65
C LYS A 294 16.37 -29.62 -36.67
N MET A 295 15.24 -28.90 -36.69
CA MET A 295 14.18 -29.09 -37.69
C MET A 295 14.70 -28.83 -39.12
N ILE A 296 15.47 -27.76 -39.34
CA ILE A 296 16.09 -27.44 -40.63
C ILE A 296 17.10 -28.52 -41.08
N GLN A 297 17.80 -29.13 -40.12
CA GLN A 297 18.78 -30.19 -40.36
C GLN A 297 18.13 -31.56 -40.64
N GLY A 298 16.83 -31.71 -40.40
CA GLY A 298 16.08 -32.94 -40.68
C GLY A 298 16.11 -33.95 -39.52
N GLU A 299 16.44 -33.51 -38.31
CA GLU A 299 16.30 -34.34 -37.10
C GLU A 299 14.79 -34.54 -36.81
N LYS A 300 14.35 -35.80 -36.77
CA LYS A 300 12.93 -36.21 -36.68
C LYS A 300 12.27 -35.96 -35.32
N GLN A 301 12.26 -34.72 -34.82
CA GLN A 301 11.32 -34.28 -33.79
C GLN A 301 10.44 -33.19 -34.37
N ILE A 302 9.29 -33.60 -34.92
CA ILE A 302 8.39 -32.73 -35.68
C ILE A 302 7.41 -32.00 -34.75
N GLU A 303 7.07 -32.58 -33.59
CA GLU A 303 6.14 -31.99 -32.62
C GLU A 303 6.80 -31.76 -31.25
N VAL A 304 7.00 -30.50 -30.88
CA VAL A 304 7.63 -30.09 -29.62
C VAL A 304 6.81 -28.99 -28.97
N MET A 305 6.17 -29.32 -27.85
CA MET A 305 5.44 -28.36 -27.02
C MET A 305 6.17 -28.20 -25.70
N ARG A 306 6.80 -27.03 -25.49
CA ARG A 306 7.63 -26.81 -24.29
C ARG A 306 7.17 -25.59 -23.51
N LYS A 307 6.83 -25.82 -22.24
CA LYS A 307 6.50 -24.76 -21.27
C LYS A 307 7.77 -24.31 -20.55
N PHE A 308 7.91 -23.01 -20.36
CA PHE A 308 8.90 -22.37 -19.51
C PHE A 308 8.19 -21.67 -18.34
N SER A 309 8.84 -21.61 -17.18
CA SER A 309 8.25 -21.05 -15.98
C SER A 309 8.97 -19.77 -15.55
N PRO A 310 8.23 -18.75 -15.10
CA PRO A 310 8.83 -17.55 -14.52
C PRO A 310 9.54 -17.86 -13.20
N SER A 311 10.39 -16.94 -12.76
CA SER A 311 11.14 -17.02 -11.50
C SER A 311 11.06 -15.70 -10.73
N ILE A 312 11.17 -15.74 -9.40
CA ILE A 312 11.25 -14.51 -8.58
C ILE A 312 12.70 -14.10 -8.41
N ILE A 313 12.94 -12.79 -8.53
CA ILE A 313 14.19 -12.11 -8.21
C ILE A 313 13.92 -11.21 -7.01
N GLU A 314 14.45 -11.58 -5.86
CA GLU A 314 14.27 -10.84 -4.59
C GLU A 314 15.18 -9.61 -4.56
N ARG A 315 14.60 -8.45 -4.19
CA ARG A 315 15.30 -7.18 -3.94
C ARG A 315 14.61 -6.42 -2.77
N GLY A 316 15.01 -5.18 -2.51
CA GLY A 316 14.58 -4.40 -1.34
C GLY A 316 13.14 -3.90 -1.33
N SER A 317 12.32 -4.10 -2.37
CA SER A 317 10.96 -3.55 -2.44
C SER A 317 9.86 -4.37 -1.77
N VAL A 318 10.19 -5.48 -1.11
CA VAL A 318 9.23 -6.33 -0.39
C VAL A 318 9.73 -6.55 1.03
N ASN A 319 8.89 -6.26 2.01
CA ASN A 319 9.14 -6.53 3.42
C ASN A 319 7.91 -7.20 4.05
N GLY A 320 7.99 -7.58 5.32
CA GLY A 320 6.82 -7.96 6.10
C GLY A 320 5.73 -6.91 5.94
N SER A 321 4.47 -7.35 5.82
CA SER A 321 3.34 -6.42 5.66
C SER A 321 3.47 -5.28 6.65
N PRO A 322 3.43 -4.01 6.19
CA PRO A 322 3.21 -2.89 7.08
C PRO A 322 1.89 -3.22 7.75
N LYS A 323 2.00 -3.84 8.92
CA LYS A 323 0.98 -3.69 9.92
C LYS A 323 0.95 -2.17 10.03
N GLU A 324 -0.13 -1.54 9.56
CA GLU A 324 -0.57 -0.32 10.21
C GLU A 324 -0.30 -0.60 11.69
N LYS A 325 0.42 0.28 12.38
CA LYS A 325 0.45 0.22 13.83
C LYS A 325 -1.00 0.48 14.25
N GLU A 326 -1.90 -0.50 14.04
CA GLU A 326 -3.17 -0.61 14.70
C GLU A 326 -2.72 -0.75 16.14
N GLY A 327 -2.66 0.40 16.82
CA GLY A 327 -2.41 0.41 18.24
C GLY A 327 -3.37 -0.56 18.92
N GLU A 328 -2.96 -1.03 20.09
CA GLU A 328 -3.82 -1.93 20.87
C GLU A 328 -5.23 -1.33 21.03
N ARG A 329 -6.26 -2.18 21.13
CA ARG A 329 -7.65 -1.69 21.07
C ARG A 329 -7.92 -0.68 22.17
N ILE A 330 -8.64 0.38 21.81
CA ILE A 330 -9.14 1.39 22.73
C ILE A 330 -10.64 1.18 22.88
N VAL A 331 -11.11 0.95 24.10
CA VAL A 331 -12.55 0.83 24.39
C VAL A 331 -13.03 2.09 25.07
N VAL A 332 -14.02 2.76 24.51
CA VAL A 332 -14.63 3.94 25.10
C VAL A 332 -15.95 3.55 25.75
N VAL A 333 -16.09 3.86 27.03
CA VAL A 333 -17.34 3.65 27.79
C VAL A 333 -17.80 5.01 28.28
N GLY A 334 -18.92 5.50 27.76
CA GLY A 334 -19.37 6.84 28.11
C GLY A 334 -20.65 7.31 27.46
N SER A 335 -20.95 8.59 27.70
CA SER A 335 -22.13 9.28 27.18
C SER A 335 -22.00 9.61 25.70
N MET A 336 -23.14 9.60 25.00
CA MET A 336 -23.34 10.20 23.69
C MET A 336 -24.53 11.15 23.79
N ASN A 337 -24.32 12.42 23.43
CA ASN A 337 -25.36 13.45 23.50
C ASN A 337 -25.48 14.15 22.17
N MET A 338 -26.69 14.63 21.85
CA MET A 338 -26.86 15.69 20.87
C MET A 338 -26.76 17.04 21.59
N ASP A 339 -25.72 17.80 21.29
CA ASP A 339 -25.44 19.08 21.90
C ASP A 339 -26.16 20.18 21.10
N ILE A 340 -27.04 20.91 21.78
CA ILE A 340 -27.88 21.97 21.23
C ILE A 340 -27.41 23.29 21.82
N THR A 341 -26.65 24.04 21.04
CA THR A 341 -26.15 25.36 21.43
C THR A 341 -27.14 26.44 21.02
N ILE A 342 -27.55 27.26 21.98
CA ILE A 342 -28.50 28.36 21.82
C ILE A 342 -27.77 29.65 22.14
N GLU A 343 -27.50 30.45 21.11
CA GLU A 343 -26.89 31.77 21.27
C GLU A 343 -27.96 32.78 21.69
N VAL A 344 -27.71 33.50 22.78
CA VAL A 344 -28.59 34.52 23.35
C VAL A 344 -27.81 35.79 23.63
N SER A 345 -28.49 36.95 23.67
CA SER A 345 -27.82 38.21 24.04
C SER A 345 -27.22 38.17 25.46
N ARG A 346 -27.90 37.52 26.40
CA ARG A 346 -27.45 37.22 27.77
C ARG A 346 -28.13 35.96 28.28
N ILE A 347 -27.50 35.27 29.22
CA ILE A 347 -28.10 34.10 29.88
C ILE A 347 -29.42 34.52 30.59
N PRO A 348 -30.56 33.84 30.33
CA PRO A 348 -31.84 34.21 30.92
C PRO A 348 -31.85 34.06 32.44
N LEU A 349 -32.36 35.07 33.15
CA LEU A 349 -32.63 34.97 34.59
C LEU A 349 -33.97 34.27 34.85
N LYS A 350 -34.20 33.88 36.11
CA LYS A 350 -35.43 33.19 36.53
C LYS A 350 -36.67 34.02 36.17
N GLY A 351 -37.52 33.47 35.29
CA GLY A 351 -38.77 34.08 34.83
C GLY A 351 -38.64 34.99 33.61
N GLU A 352 -37.43 35.16 33.07
CA GLU A 352 -37.21 35.90 31.83
C GLU A 352 -37.36 34.99 30.60
N THR A 353 -37.85 35.57 29.51
CA THR A 353 -37.87 34.95 28.18
C THR A 353 -36.91 35.73 27.28
N GLN A 354 -35.99 35.04 26.64
CA GLN A 354 -35.06 35.61 25.67
C GLN A 354 -35.33 35.04 24.28
N LEU A 355 -35.10 35.85 23.25
CA LEU A 355 -35.06 35.37 21.87
C LEU A 355 -33.66 34.84 21.57
N ALA A 356 -33.58 33.63 21.02
CA ALA A 356 -32.33 33.07 20.54
C ALA A 356 -31.92 33.77 19.24
N GLU A 357 -30.64 34.11 19.13
CA GLU A 357 -30.06 34.66 17.92
C GLU A 357 -29.81 33.55 16.89
N ARG A 358 -29.26 32.42 17.37
CA ARG A 358 -28.96 31.22 16.57
C ARG A 358 -29.10 29.95 17.40
N VAL A 359 -29.34 28.84 16.72
CA VAL A 359 -29.37 27.50 17.32
C VAL A 359 -28.55 26.56 16.46
N TYR A 360 -27.62 25.86 17.08
CA TYR A 360 -26.77 24.85 16.47
C TYR A 360 -27.00 23.49 17.13
N THR A 361 -26.86 22.43 16.34
CA THR A 361 -27.02 21.06 16.81
C THR A 361 -25.85 20.23 16.34
N PHE A 362 -25.08 19.67 17.26
CA PHE A 362 -23.88 18.89 16.96
C PHE A 362 -23.87 17.56 17.73
N PRO A 363 -23.38 16.47 17.12
CA PRO A 363 -23.01 15.27 17.86
C PRO A 363 -21.97 15.59 18.95
N GLY A 364 -22.19 15.03 20.14
CA GLY A 364 -21.43 15.34 21.33
C GLY A 364 -21.47 14.26 22.40
N GLY A 365 -21.31 14.66 23.66
CA GLY A 365 -21.12 13.79 24.82
C GLY A 365 -19.67 13.30 24.94
N LYS A 366 -19.13 13.27 26.16
CA LYS A 366 -17.69 13.05 26.39
C LYS A 366 -17.19 11.72 25.83
N GLY A 367 -17.97 10.65 26.00
CA GLY A 367 -17.64 9.35 25.40
C GLY A 367 -17.63 9.42 23.87
N GLY A 368 -18.67 10.02 23.27
CA GLY A 368 -18.74 10.25 21.84
C GLY A 368 -17.56 11.08 21.30
N ASN A 369 -17.23 12.19 21.98
CA ASN A 369 -16.13 13.08 21.60
C ASN A 369 -14.78 12.35 21.64
N GLN A 370 -14.52 11.60 22.71
CA GLN A 370 -13.28 10.84 22.86
C GLN A 370 -13.17 9.71 21.83
N ALA A 371 -14.30 9.05 21.51
CA ALA A 371 -14.32 8.01 20.50
C ALA A 371 -14.05 8.58 19.10
N VAL A 372 -14.73 9.66 18.71
CA VAL A 372 -14.51 10.35 17.42
C VAL A 372 -13.09 10.89 17.32
N GLY A 373 -12.58 11.52 18.38
CA GLY A 373 -11.21 12.04 18.38
C GLY A 373 -10.18 10.95 18.15
N ALA A 374 -10.32 9.83 18.85
CA ALA A 374 -9.41 8.70 18.67
C ALA A 374 -9.56 8.04 17.29
N GLY A 375 -10.78 7.96 16.74
CA GLY A 375 -11.05 7.44 15.39
C GLY A 375 -10.46 8.32 14.27
N LYS A 376 -10.59 9.66 14.36
CA LYS A 376 -9.98 10.62 13.42
C LYS A 376 -8.45 10.55 13.40
N LEU A 377 -7.85 10.19 14.54
CA LEU A 377 -6.43 9.97 14.65
C LEU A 377 -6.00 8.61 14.09
N GLY A 378 -6.92 7.75 13.63
CA GLY A 378 -6.62 6.42 13.10
C GLY A 378 -6.50 5.33 14.18
N GLY A 379 -6.96 5.60 15.40
CA GLY A 379 -6.97 4.60 16.47
C GLY A 379 -7.98 3.48 16.23
N ARG A 380 -7.70 2.30 16.80
CA ARG A 380 -8.62 1.15 16.77
C ARG A 380 -9.63 1.23 17.92
N VAL A 381 -10.71 1.98 17.71
CA VAL A 381 -11.63 2.41 18.77
C VAL A 381 -12.96 1.66 18.72
N TYR A 382 -13.42 1.20 19.88
CA TYR A 382 -14.74 0.57 20.06
C TYR A 382 -15.56 1.35 21.07
N MET A 383 -16.76 1.78 20.69
CA MET A 383 -17.67 2.52 21.57
C MET A 383 -18.66 1.58 22.28
N ILE A 384 -18.81 1.75 23.59
CA ILE A 384 -19.85 1.11 24.40
C ILE A 384 -20.69 2.20 25.06
N GLY A 385 -21.98 2.21 24.74
CA GLY A 385 -22.93 3.19 25.26
C GLY A 385 -24.35 2.97 24.74
N CYS A 386 -25.25 3.90 25.06
CA CYS A 386 -26.67 3.79 24.73
C CYS A 386 -27.17 5.07 24.06
N VAL A 387 -27.83 4.93 22.92
CA VAL A 387 -28.58 6.01 22.25
C VAL A 387 -30.05 5.62 22.11
N GLY A 388 -30.93 6.59 21.87
CA GLY A 388 -32.32 6.32 21.50
C GLY A 388 -32.42 5.80 20.06
N ASN A 389 -33.50 5.09 19.73
CA ASN A 389 -33.87 4.79 18.35
C ASN A 389 -34.68 5.96 17.75
N ASP A 390 -34.14 7.16 17.89
CA ASP A 390 -34.70 8.42 17.40
C ASP A 390 -33.78 9.03 16.33
N ILE A 391 -34.16 10.20 15.81
CA ILE A 391 -33.39 10.90 14.76
C ILE A 391 -32.00 11.26 15.30
N ASP A 392 -31.93 11.76 16.53
CA ASP A 392 -30.67 12.15 17.16
C ASP A 392 -29.76 10.93 17.36
N GLY A 393 -30.29 9.79 17.80
CA GLY A 393 -29.53 8.57 18.01
C GLY A 393 -28.98 7.98 16.72
N LYS A 394 -29.75 8.06 15.63
CA LYS A 394 -29.26 7.70 14.29
C LYS A 394 -28.14 8.62 13.81
N GLN A 395 -28.26 9.93 14.05
CA GLN A 395 -27.20 10.89 13.71
C GLN A 395 -25.92 10.63 14.51
N LEU A 396 -26.04 10.40 15.83
CA LEU A 396 -24.90 10.05 16.70
C LEU A 396 -24.21 8.76 16.21
N TYR A 397 -25.00 7.74 15.87
CA TYR A 397 -24.49 6.46 15.39
C TYR A 397 -23.76 6.59 14.04
N SER A 398 -24.37 7.26 13.06
CA SER A 398 -23.74 7.49 11.75
C SER A 398 -22.46 8.31 11.87
N ASN A 399 -22.46 9.36 12.68
CA ASN A 399 -21.29 10.20 12.87
C ASN A 399 -20.10 9.44 13.48
N LEU A 400 -20.35 8.54 14.44
CA LEU A 400 -19.27 7.68 14.97
C LEU A 400 -18.70 6.74 13.89
N MET A 401 -19.57 6.14 13.08
CA MET A 401 -19.15 5.25 11.97
C MET A 401 -18.33 5.99 10.91
N GLU A 402 -18.77 7.19 10.51
CA GLU A 402 -18.09 8.05 9.54
C GLU A 402 -16.70 8.48 10.02
N ASN A 403 -16.50 8.56 11.34
CA ASN A 403 -15.21 8.86 11.96
C ASN A 403 -14.47 7.60 12.44
N HIS A 404 -14.68 6.47 11.77
CA HIS A 404 -13.94 5.22 11.95
C HIS A 404 -14.04 4.58 13.35
N VAL A 405 -15.12 4.82 14.09
CA VAL A 405 -15.39 4.17 15.38
C VAL A 405 -16.19 2.88 15.17
N HIS A 406 -15.76 1.80 15.81
CA HIS A 406 -16.50 0.55 15.83
C HIS A 406 -17.66 0.60 16.83
N MET A 407 -18.84 0.16 16.38
CA MET A 407 -20.12 0.40 17.03
C MET A 407 -20.71 -0.82 17.74
N ASP A 408 -19.94 -1.90 17.83
CA ASP A 408 -20.34 -3.20 18.36
C ASP A 408 -20.92 -3.16 19.79
N GLY A 409 -20.56 -2.14 20.57
CA GLY A 409 -21.02 -1.93 21.94
C GLY A 409 -22.14 -0.90 22.10
N VAL A 410 -22.61 -0.28 21.00
CA VAL A 410 -23.64 0.77 21.03
C VAL A 410 -25.03 0.16 20.88
N LEU A 411 -25.89 0.39 21.87
CA LEU A 411 -27.29 -0.07 21.85
C LEU A 411 -28.24 1.07 21.50
N LEU A 412 -29.17 0.79 20.58
CA LEU A 412 -30.30 1.67 20.29
C LEU A 412 -31.52 1.27 21.12
N ASN A 413 -32.01 2.17 21.96
CA ASN A 413 -33.18 1.94 22.80
C ASN A 413 -34.47 2.45 22.16
N PRO A 414 -35.50 1.62 21.95
CA PRO A 414 -36.74 2.04 21.29
C PRO A 414 -37.67 2.87 22.18
N SER A 415 -37.43 2.95 23.49
CA SER A 415 -38.37 3.49 24.46
C SER A 415 -37.90 4.79 25.13
N VAL A 416 -36.63 5.16 24.98
CA VAL A 416 -36.05 6.37 25.60
C VAL A 416 -35.28 7.15 24.54
N ALA A 417 -35.45 8.47 24.54
CA ALA A 417 -34.75 9.37 23.63
C ALA A 417 -33.24 9.42 23.91
N SER A 418 -32.46 9.80 22.90
CA SER A 418 -31.02 10.04 23.02
C SER A 418 -30.73 11.15 24.03
N GLY A 419 -29.53 11.09 24.63
CA GLY A 419 -29.07 12.14 25.52
C GLY A 419 -28.95 13.48 24.78
N LYS A 420 -29.18 14.59 25.49
CA LYS A 420 -29.08 15.94 24.94
C LYS A 420 -28.41 16.88 25.93
N ALA A 421 -27.59 17.79 25.44
CA ALA A 421 -27.13 18.93 26.21
C ALA A 421 -27.72 20.20 25.62
N TYR A 422 -28.32 21.05 26.45
CA TYR A 422 -28.79 22.38 26.07
C TYR A 422 -27.81 23.41 26.61
N ILE A 423 -27.10 24.06 25.71
CA ILE A 423 -25.98 24.96 26.03
C ILE A 423 -26.45 26.36 25.66
N ASN A 424 -26.77 27.20 26.64
CA ASN A 424 -26.99 28.61 26.36
C ASN A 424 -25.64 29.32 26.43
N VAL A 425 -25.31 30.08 25.38
CA VAL A 425 -24.08 30.88 25.30
C VAL A 425 -24.47 32.34 25.09
N ASP A 426 -23.91 33.24 25.89
CA ASP A 426 -24.11 34.67 25.68
C ASP A 426 -23.03 35.35 24.82
N GLN A 427 -23.22 36.64 24.52
CA GLN A 427 -22.29 37.42 23.69
C GLN A 427 -20.91 37.60 24.33
N ASP A 428 -20.79 37.45 25.64
CA ASP A 428 -19.53 37.52 26.39
C ASP A 428 -18.83 36.13 26.45
N GLY A 429 -19.47 35.08 25.92
CA GLY A 429 -18.97 33.71 25.89
C GLY A 429 -19.22 32.93 27.19
N GLU A 430 -19.98 33.47 28.14
CA GLU A 430 -20.43 32.70 29.30
C GLU A 430 -21.45 31.65 28.87
N SER A 431 -21.44 30.49 29.54
CA SER A 431 -22.33 29.40 29.19
C SER A 431 -23.01 28.74 30.38
N THR A 432 -24.24 28.28 30.17
CA THR A 432 -24.95 27.38 31.08
C THR A 432 -25.36 26.12 30.34
N ILE A 433 -25.17 24.97 30.98
CA ILE A 433 -25.40 23.66 30.37
C ILE A 433 -26.46 22.91 31.17
N VAL A 434 -27.52 22.46 30.49
CA VAL A 434 -28.53 21.56 31.04
C VAL A 434 -28.46 20.24 30.30
N VAL A 435 -28.18 19.16 31.01
CA VAL A 435 -28.04 17.82 30.41
C VAL A 435 -29.27 16.97 30.67
N TYR A 436 -29.88 16.48 29.59
CA TYR A 436 -30.83 15.38 29.60
C TYR A 436 -30.09 14.07 29.31
N GLN A 437 -29.92 13.21 30.33
CA GLN A 437 -29.16 11.96 30.18
C GLN A 437 -29.77 10.98 29.16
N GLY A 438 -31.09 11.02 28.93
CA GLY A 438 -31.76 10.16 27.95
C GLY A 438 -31.38 8.68 28.09
N ALA A 439 -31.02 8.05 26.97
CA ALA A 439 -30.60 6.66 26.90
C ALA A 439 -29.28 6.37 27.65
N ASN A 440 -28.40 7.37 27.89
CA ASN A 440 -27.13 7.15 28.60
C ASN A 440 -27.31 6.57 30.01
N ARG A 441 -28.43 6.91 30.68
CA ARG A 441 -28.75 6.37 32.02
C ARG A 441 -29.10 4.88 32.01
N LEU A 442 -29.33 4.28 30.84
CA LEU A 442 -29.70 2.88 30.68
C LEU A 442 -28.50 1.96 30.42
N LEU A 443 -27.29 2.53 30.28
CA LEU A 443 -26.07 1.72 30.24
C LEU A 443 -26.02 0.83 31.48
N SER A 444 -25.76 -0.45 31.30
CA SER A 444 -25.94 -1.47 32.35
C SER A 444 -24.74 -2.40 32.46
N ILE A 445 -24.59 -3.03 33.63
CA ILE A 445 -23.56 -4.06 33.88
C ILE A 445 -23.69 -5.21 32.87
N GLU A 446 -24.93 -5.57 32.52
CA GLU A 446 -25.20 -6.64 31.56
C GLU A 446 -24.67 -6.31 30.16
N GLN A 447 -24.79 -5.04 29.73
CA GLN A 447 -24.21 -4.60 28.47
C GLN A 447 -22.68 -4.67 28.48
N ILE A 448 -22.04 -4.22 29.55
CA ILE A 448 -20.57 -4.33 29.71
C ILE A 448 -20.13 -5.81 29.61
N ASN A 449 -20.84 -6.71 30.30
CA ASN A 449 -20.56 -8.14 30.27
C ASN A 449 -20.75 -8.77 28.89
N ARG A 450 -21.82 -8.38 28.17
CA ARG A 450 -22.08 -8.84 26.81
C ARG A 450 -20.98 -8.37 25.85
N CYS A 451 -20.42 -7.20 26.11
CA CYS A 451 -19.31 -6.60 25.38
C CYS A 451 -17.92 -7.05 25.86
N ARG A 452 -17.80 -8.05 26.75
CA ARG A 452 -16.50 -8.50 27.30
C ARG A 452 -15.43 -8.79 26.26
N TYR A 453 -15.84 -9.26 25.07
CA TYR A 453 -14.92 -9.60 23.97
C TYR A 453 -14.25 -8.36 23.37
N LEU A 454 -14.85 -7.18 23.50
CA LEU A 454 -14.24 -5.92 23.07
C LEU A 454 -13.05 -5.53 23.95
N PHE A 455 -13.08 -5.91 25.21
CA PHE A 455 -11.98 -5.72 26.15
C PHE A 455 -10.86 -6.77 25.97
N GLN A 456 -11.09 -7.86 25.23
CA GLN A 456 -10.03 -8.81 24.90
C GLN A 456 -9.05 -8.14 23.94
N ASN A 457 -7.77 -8.11 24.31
CA ASN A 457 -6.69 -7.40 23.60
C ASN A 457 -6.90 -5.87 23.52
N ALA A 458 -7.73 -5.31 24.40
CA ALA A 458 -7.74 -3.87 24.64
C ALA A 458 -6.66 -3.51 25.64
N LYS A 459 -5.96 -2.41 25.38
CA LYS A 459 -4.96 -1.87 26.31
C LYS A 459 -5.54 -0.76 27.14
N TYR A 460 -6.32 0.13 26.52
CA TYR A 460 -6.86 1.32 27.18
C TYR A 460 -8.39 1.31 27.18
N CYS A 461 -8.96 1.75 28.30
CA CYS A 461 -10.37 2.08 28.41
C CYS A 461 -10.52 3.58 28.72
N LEU A 462 -11.14 4.32 27.80
CA LEU A 462 -11.52 5.71 28.03
C LEU A 462 -12.87 5.74 28.76
N LEU A 463 -12.88 6.33 29.95
CA LEU A 463 -14.06 6.40 30.80
C LEU A 463 -14.36 7.85 31.17
N SER A 464 -15.64 8.22 31.06
CA SER A 464 -16.20 9.48 31.57
C SER A 464 -17.34 9.18 32.56
N LEU A 465 -17.63 10.13 33.46
CA LEU A 465 -18.58 9.95 34.55
C LEU A 465 -19.97 10.57 34.31
N GLU A 466 -20.35 10.73 33.03
CA GLU A 466 -21.70 11.15 32.61
C GLU A 466 -22.68 9.97 32.41
N ILE A 467 -22.31 8.80 32.94
CA ILE A 467 -23.10 7.56 32.98
C ILE A 467 -23.41 7.21 34.43
N PRO A 468 -24.33 6.26 34.73
CA PRO A 468 -24.63 5.92 36.11
C PRO A 468 -23.38 5.48 36.88
N GLU A 469 -23.17 6.05 38.07
CA GLU A 469 -21.95 5.86 38.88
C GLU A 469 -21.61 4.39 39.09
N MET A 470 -22.60 3.57 39.47
CA MET A 470 -22.45 2.11 39.65
C MET A 470 -21.81 1.42 38.43
N ILE A 471 -22.11 1.90 37.22
CA ILE A 471 -21.60 1.32 35.98
C ILE A 471 -20.16 1.76 35.73
N ALA A 472 -19.82 3.02 35.98
CA ALA A 472 -18.45 3.49 35.92
C ALA A 472 -17.56 2.72 36.92
N GLU A 473 -18.01 2.56 38.17
CA GLU A 473 -17.30 1.76 39.18
C GLU A 473 -17.10 0.30 38.77
N TYR A 474 -18.16 -0.32 38.23
CA TYR A 474 -18.10 -1.68 37.71
C TYR A 474 -17.08 -1.78 36.56
N THR A 475 -17.08 -0.80 35.66
CA THR A 475 -16.20 -0.76 34.48
C THR A 475 -14.73 -0.62 34.89
N ILE A 476 -14.41 0.22 35.89
CA ILE A 476 -13.06 0.34 36.45
C ILE A 476 -12.57 -1.02 36.98
N LYS A 477 -13.37 -1.68 37.83
CA LYS A 477 -13.04 -3.00 38.39
C LYS A 477 -12.95 -4.07 37.30
N PHE A 478 -13.80 -3.99 36.27
CA PHE A 478 -13.79 -4.91 35.13
C PHE A 478 -12.53 -4.76 34.30
N CYS A 479 -12.11 -3.53 33.98
CA CYS A 479 -10.88 -3.25 33.24
C CYS A 479 -9.66 -3.79 33.99
N ARG A 480 -9.55 -3.52 35.30
CA ARG A 480 -8.46 -4.04 36.13
C ARG A 480 -8.33 -5.56 36.08
N ARG A 481 -9.46 -6.29 36.16
CA ARG A 481 -9.47 -7.76 36.10
C ARG A 481 -9.06 -8.33 34.74
N ASN A 482 -9.20 -7.53 33.66
CA ASN A 482 -8.86 -7.93 32.30
C ASN A 482 -7.54 -7.30 31.81
N ASN A 483 -6.75 -6.70 32.71
CA ASN A 483 -5.50 -6.00 32.40
C ASN A 483 -5.66 -4.87 31.36
N VAL A 484 -6.78 -4.16 31.42
CA VAL A 484 -7.04 -2.96 30.62
C VAL A 484 -6.81 -1.73 31.51
N GLU A 485 -5.98 -0.80 31.05
CA GLU A 485 -5.64 0.43 31.75
C GLU A 485 -6.74 1.50 31.56
N VAL A 486 -7.23 2.05 32.67
CA VAL A 486 -8.30 3.06 32.62
C VAL A 486 -7.69 4.46 32.51
N ILE A 487 -8.12 5.20 31.49
CA ILE A 487 -7.92 6.64 31.35
C ILE A 487 -9.24 7.33 31.72
N LEU A 488 -9.27 7.97 32.89
CA LEU A 488 -10.48 8.54 33.47
C LEU A 488 -10.48 10.07 33.36
N LYS A 489 -11.57 10.59 32.77
CA LYS A 489 -11.96 12.00 32.89
C LYS A 489 -12.98 12.16 34.04
N PRO A 490 -12.61 12.75 35.19
CA PRO A 490 -13.47 12.80 36.36
C PRO A 490 -14.41 14.02 36.32
N SER A 491 -15.24 14.12 35.29
CA SER A 491 -16.18 15.23 35.10
C SER A 491 -17.56 14.95 35.71
N ALA A 492 -18.29 16.00 36.08
CA ALA A 492 -19.69 15.93 36.54
C ALA A 492 -19.94 15.11 37.82
N VAL A 493 -18.89 14.83 38.61
CA VAL A 493 -18.99 14.19 39.93
C VAL A 493 -18.12 14.92 40.94
N GLU A 494 -18.47 14.79 42.22
CA GLU A 494 -17.69 15.39 43.31
C GLU A 494 -16.72 14.40 43.97
N LYS A 495 -17.00 13.09 43.88
CA LYS A 495 -16.24 12.05 44.56
C LYS A 495 -16.18 10.77 43.75
N ILE A 496 -15.11 10.02 43.94
CA ILE A 496 -14.92 8.65 43.49
C ILE A 496 -14.50 7.86 44.73
N LYS A 497 -14.98 6.62 44.87
CA LYS A 497 -14.57 5.77 45.99
C LYS A 497 -13.05 5.60 45.97
N GLU A 498 -12.42 5.89 47.10
CA GLU A 498 -10.96 5.86 47.24
C GLU A 498 -10.36 4.49 46.86
N GLU A 499 -11.09 3.40 47.11
CA GLU A 499 -10.68 2.05 46.71
C GLU A 499 -10.51 1.84 45.20
N LEU A 500 -11.12 2.70 44.37
CA LEU A 500 -11.04 2.63 42.90
C LEU A 500 -9.84 3.42 42.35
N LEU A 501 -9.26 4.34 43.12
CA LEU A 501 -8.18 5.20 42.64
C LEU A 501 -6.94 4.40 42.22
N LYS A 502 -6.65 3.30 42.91
CA LYS A 502 -5.58 2.35 42.57
C LYS A 502 -5.80 1.55 41.29
N ASP A 503 -7.03 1.52 40.78
CA ASP A 503 -7.40 0.80 39.56
C ASP A 503 -7.44 1.74 38.33
N ILE A 504 -7.07 3.02 38.51
CA ILE A 504 -7.02 4.04 37.46
C ILE A 504 -5.56 4.30 37.08
N ALA A 505 -5.24 4.04 35.81
CA ALA A 505 -3.89 4.23 35.27
C ALA A 505 -3.60 5.70 34.97
N TYR A 506 -4.58 6.42 34.40
CA TYR A 506 -4.46 7.85 34.10
C TYR A 506 -5.69 8.59 34.63
N PHE A 507 -5.47 9.55 35.52
CA PHE A 507 -6.51 10.43 36.05
C PHE A 507 -6.29 11.84 35.53
N ILE A 508 -7.26 12.36 34.75
CA ILE A 508 -7.07 13.58 33.95
C ILE A 508 -8.07 14.69 34.33
N PRO A 509 -7.95 15.29 35.54
CA PRO A 509 -8.79 16.40 35.97
C PRO A 509 -8.32 17.73 35.34
N ASN A 510 -9.23 18.69 35.23
CA ASN A 510 -8.83 20.11 35.14
C ASN A 510 -8.60 20.70 36.56
N GLU A 511 -8.16 21.95 36.64
CA GLU A 511 -7.89 22.62 37.93
C GLU A 511 -9.12 22.65 38.86
N ASN A 512 -10.30 22.94 38.31
CA ASN A 512 -11.54 23.00 39.09
C ASN A 512 -11.95 21.62 39.62
N GLU A 513 -11.90 20.60 38.78
CA GLU A 513 -12.16 19.22 39.17
C GLU A 513 -11.15 18.75 40.22
N LEU A 514 -9.85 19.02 40.04
CA LEU A 514 -8.81 18.69 41.02
C LEU A 514 -9.11 19.34 42.38
N ASN A 515 -9.55 20.60 42.39
CA ASN A 515 -9.95 21.32 43.60
C ASN A 515 -11.20 20.74 44.26
N THR A 516 -12.13 20.19 43.48
CA THR A 516 -13.29 19.46 44.02
C THR A 516 -12.88 18.16 44.69
N PHE A 517 -11.99 17.39 44.06
CA PHE A 517 -11.53 16.11 44.61
C PHE A 517 -10.60 16.28 45.82
N ILE A 518 -9.70 17.26 45.79
CA ILE A 518 -8.78 17.59 46.86
C ILE A 518 -8.98 19.06 47.27
N PRO A 519 -10.00 19.35 48.09
CA PRO A 519 -10.29 20.70 48.54
C PRO A 519 -9.20 21.19 49.49
N GLY A 520 -8.96 22.51 49.47
CA GLY A 520 -7.95 23.16 50.33
C GLY A 520 -7.04 24.11 49.56
N ARG A 521 -6.18 24.81 50.31
CA ARG A 521 -5.25 25.85 49.81
C ARG A 521 -3.88 25.32 49.38
N MET A 522 -3.75 24.00 49.22
CA MET A 522 -2.53 23.32 48.76
C MET A 522 -2.21 23.71 47.30
N SER A 523 -0.94 23.57 46.92
CA SER A 523 -0.51 23.73 45.53
C SER A 523 -1.08 22.64 44.64
N LEU A 524 -1.03 22.86 43.32
CA LEU A 524 -1.51 21.88 42.34
C LEU A 524 -0.71 20.56 42.41
N GLU A 525 0.60 20.67 42.60
CA GLU A 525 1.55 19.57 42.72
C GLU A 525 1.29 18.75 43.99
N GLU A 526 1.04 19.43 45.13
CA GLU A 526 0.66 18.76 46.38
C GLU A 526 -0.64 17.97 46.23
N LYS A 527 -1.65 18.55 45.55
CA LYS A 527 -2.93 17.87 45.30
C LYS A 527 -2.77 16.66 44.38
N ALA A 528 -1.98 16.80 43.32
CA ALA A 528 -1.66 15.70 42.42
C ALA A 528 -0.87 14.59 43.13
N GLN A 529 0.05 14.94 44.02
CA GLN A 529 0.79 14.01 44.87
C GLN A 529 -0.14 13.21 45.79
N ILE A 530 -1.13 13.85 46.41
CA ILE A 530 -2.13 13.15 47.24
C ILE A 530 -2.91 12.12 46.42
N LEU A 531 -3.32 12.46 45.20
CA LEU A 531 -4.00 11.49 44.31
C LEU A 531 -3.08 10.31 43.93
N ARG A 532 -1.77 10.58 43.75
CA ARG A 532 -0.78 9.52 43.53
C ARG A 532 -0.65 8.60 44.75
N GLU A 533 -0.58 9.16 45.95
CA GLU A 533 -0.50 8.40 47.21
C GLU A 533 -1.76 7.56 47.48
N LYS A 534 -2.91 8.02 46.97
CA LYS A 534 -4.16 7.25 46.98
C LYS A 534 -4.23 6.13 45.95
N GLY A 535 -3.23 6.00 45.08
CA GLY A 535 -3.01 4.83 44.22
C GLY A 535 -3.04 5.09 42.73
N VAL A 536 -3.48 6.27 42.25
CA VAL A 536 -3.51 6.58 40.81
C VAL A 536 -2.10 6.52 40.23
N GLU A 537 -1.87 5.84 39.12
CA GLU A 537 -0.51 5.70 38.58
C GLU A 537 0.01 7.01 37.97
N ASN A 538 -0.77 7.63 37.08
CA ASN A 538 -0.44 8.89 36.42
C ASN A 538 -1.54 9.93 36.64
N VAL A 539 -1.20 11.05 37.29
CA VAL A 539 -2.11 12.19 37.46
C VAL A 539 -1.70 13.27 36.45
N ILE A 540 -2.59 13.60 35.51
CA ILE A 540 -2.35 14.63 34.48
C ILE A 540 -3.36 15.74 34.66
N VAL A 541 -2.94 16.89 35.17
CA VAL A 541 -3.83 18.03 35.41
C VAL A 541 -3.80 18.97 34.20
N THR A 542 -4.93 19.17 33.53
CA THR A 542 -5.00 20.10 32.39
C THR A 542 -5.18 21.55 32.88
N LEU A 543 -4.40 22.47 32.33
CA LEU A 543 -4.24 23.87 32.79
C LEU A 543 -4.75 24.90 31.76
N GLY A 544 -5.64 24.49 30.86
CA GLY A 544 -6.13 25.32 29.76
C GLY A 544 -5.00 25.73 28.81
N GLU A 545 -4.91 27.03 28.51
CA GLU A 545 -3.87 27.61 27.63
C GLU A 545 -2.44 27.37 28.14
N ARG A 546 -2.26 27.08 29.43
CA ARG A 546 -0.94 26.81 30.03
C ARG A 546 -0.44 25.38 29.81
N GLY A 547 -1.22 24.53 29.13
CA GLY A 547 -0.88 23.15 28.82
C GLY A 547 -1.30 22.17 29.92
N CYS A 548 -0.40 21.35 30.44
CA CYS A 548 -0.73 20.38 31.50
C CYS A 548 0.43 20.09 32.46
N TYR A 549 0.12 19.47 33.60
CA TYR A 549 1.08 19.01 34.59
C TYR A 549 0.95 17.50 34.81
N LEU A 550 2.05 16.75 34.66
CA LEU A 550 2.13 15.32 34.96
C LEU A 550 2.78 15.10 36.32
N ARG A 551 2.13 14.26 37.15
CA ARG A 551 2.71 13.65 38.33
C ARG A 551 2.54 12.13 38.31
N ASN A 552 3.66 11.41 38.32
CA ASN A 552 3.69 9.97 38.54
C ASN A 552 4.90 9.60 39.42
N GLN A 553 5.29 8.32 39.44
CA GLN A 553 6.44 7.86 40.25
C GLN A 553 7.78 8.44 39.75
N GLU A 554 7.92 8.65 38.44
CA GLU A 554 9.18 9.04 37.79
C GLU A 554 9.27 10.55 37.56
N TYR A 555 8.14 11.19 37.22
CA TYR A 555 8.08 12.55 36.72
C TYR A 555 7.18 13.45 37.60
N SER A 556 7.58 14.73 37.65
CA SER A 556 6.79 15.87 38.13
C SER A 556 7.12 17.01 37.18
N MET A 557 6.35 17.16 36.10
CA MET A 557 6.72 17.95 34.94
C MET A 557 5.55 18.75 34.37
N TYR A 558 5.85 19.97 33.93
CA TYR A 558 4.93 20.80 33.15
C TYR A 558 5.16 20.63 31.67
N PHE A 559 4.07 20.61 30.91
CA PHE A 559 4.04 20.65 29.46
C PHE A 559 3.42 21.99 29.06
N GLU A 560 4.20 22.83 28.38
CA GLU A 560 3.73 24.15 27.94
C GLU A 560 2.63 24.01 26.89
N GLY A 561 1.63 24.89 26.96
CA GLY A 561 0.59 24.98 25.94
C GLY A 561 1.15 25.42 24.57
N THR A 562 0.36 25.22 23.51
CA THR A 562 0.80 25.50 22.14
C THR A 562 0.88 26.99 21.80
N GLY A 563 0.23 27.86 22.59
CA GLY A 563 0.12 29.29 22.32
C GLY A 563 -0.83 29.63 21.15
N PHE A 564 -1.67 28.69 20.72
CA PHE A 564 -2.66 28.95 19.67
C PHE A 564 -3.81 29.80 20.20
N GLU A 565 -4.35 30.69 19.36
CA GLU A 565 -5.48 31.54 19.71
C GLU A 565 -6.77 30.70 19.80
N ALA A 566 -7.40 30.71 20.97
CA ALA A 566 -8.60 29.92 21.22
C ALA A 566 -9.85 30.62 20.64
N VAL A 567 -10.66 29.84 19.93
CA VAL A 567 -11.96 30.22 19.41
C VAL A 567 -13.08 29.58 20.24
N ASP A 568 -12.95 28.28 20.51
CA ASP A 568 -13.90 27.51 21.32
C ASP A 568 -13.11 26.50 22.16
N THR A 569 -13.10 26.65 23.49
CA THR A 569 -12.31 25.76 24.36
C THR A 569 -13.02 24.44 24.65
N THR A 570 -14.26 24.27 24.18
CA THR A 570 -15.07 23.08 24.41
C THR A 570 -14.44 21.87 23.72
N GLY A 571 -14.31 20.76 24.45
CA GLY A 571 -13.78 19.51 23.89
C GLY A 571 -12.26 19.41 23.83
N GLY A 572 -11.50 20.44 24.24
CA GLY A 572 -10.03 20.37 24.29
C GLY A 572 -9.52 19.19 25.14
N ALA A 573 -10.14 18.95 26.29
CA ALA A 573 -9.83 17.79 27.14
C ALA A 573 -10.18 16.44 26.47
N ASP A 574 -11.26 16.39 25.69
CA ASP A 574 -11.63 15.16 24.96
C ASP A 574 -10.62 14.90 23.83
N SER A 575 -10.16 15.94 23.13
CA SER A 575 -9.07 15.88 22.15
C SER A 575 -7.75 15.40 22.76
N PHE A 576 -7.38 15.97 23.92
CA PHE A 576 -6.20 15.59 24.68
C PHE A 576 -6.22 14.09 25.01
N ILE A 577 -7.32 13.61 25.60
CA ILE A 577 -7.46 12.21 26.03
C ILE A 577 -7.44 11.26 24.83
N SER A 578 -8.11 11.65 23.74
CA SER A 578 -8.13 10.89 22.49
C SER A 578 -6.73 10.66 21.94
N ALA A 579 -5.96 11.74 21.80
CA ALA A 579 -4.60 11.67 21.27
C ALA A 579 -3.68 10.91 22.21
N LEU A 580 -3.74 11.17 23.52
CA LEU A 580 -2.95 10.44 24.52
C LEU A 580 -3.17 8.93 24.37
N ALA A 581 -4.42 8.47 24.29
CA ALA A 581 -4.74 7.06 24.20
C ALA A 581 -4.28 6.42 22.89
N VAL A 582 -4.42 7.11 21.76
CA VAL A 582 -3.97 6.61 20.45
C VAL A 582 -2.46 6.46 20.40
N TYR A 583 -1.71 7.48 20.82
CA TYR A 583 -0.24 7.39 20.77
C TYR A 583 0.30 6.38 21.77
N LEU A 584 -0.28 6.28 22.97
CA LEU A 584 0.07 5.24 23.93
C LEU A 584 -0.25 3.83 23.41
N SER A 585 -1.36 3.63 22.69
CA SER A 585 -1.72 2.31 22.13
C SER A 585 -0.81 1.88 20.99
N GLU A 586 -0.13 2.82 20.35
CA GLU A 586 0.91 2.59 19.34
C GLU A 586 2.31 2.34 19.93
N GLY A 587 2.40 2.26 21.27
CA GLY A 587 3.63 2.04 22.00
C GLY A 587 4.53 3.27 22.11
N MET A 588 3.99 4.48 21.92
CA MET A 588 4.74 5.71 22.19
C MET A 588 4.99 5.86 23.69
N ASP A 589 6.14 6.44 24.03
CA ASP A 589 6.43 6.80 25.42
C ASP A 589 5.45 7.87 25.94
N LEU A 590 5.24 7.87 27.26
CA LEU A 590 4.25 8.73 27.90
C LEU A 590 4.51 10.23 27.67
N ILE A 591 5.77 10.66 27.73
CA ILE A 591 6.12 12.09 27.65
C ILE A 591 5.79 12.63 26.26
N ARG A 592 6.18 11.91 25.19
CA ARG A 592 5.82 12.29 23.83
C ARG A 592 4.33 12.16 23.56
N ALA A 593 3.67 11.11 24.08
CA ALA A 593 2.23 10.95 23.94
C ALA A 593 1.46 12.14 24.57
N ILE A 594 1.91 12.64 25.72
CA ILE A 594 1.39 13.89 26.31
C ILE A 594 1.70 15.09 25.43
N GLY A 595 2.91 15.18 24.87
CA GLY A 595 3.26 16.22 23.90
C GLY A 595 2.28 16.30 22.73
N PHE A 596 1.99 15.17 22.09
CA PHE A 596 0.95 15.10 21.04
C PHE A 596 -0.44 15.45 21.56
N ALA A 597 -0.81 15.02 22.76
CA ALA A 597 -2.09 15.34 23.37
C ALA A 597 -2.27 16.85 23.61
N VAL A 598 -1.22 17.56 24.03
CA VAL A 598 -1.21 19.02 24.17
C VAL A 598 -1.47 19.69 22.82
N TYR A 599 -0.80 19.25 21.75
CA TYR A 599 -1.03 19.80 20.41
C TYR A 599 -2.42 19.47 19.87
N ALA A 600 -2.95 18.28 20.16
CA ALA A 600 -4.29 17.89 19.74
C ALA A 600 -5.36 18.77 20.40
N SER A 601 -5.21 19.04 21.70
CA SER A 601 -6.04 20.01 22.41
C SER A 601 -5.87 21.40 21.83
N GLY A 602 -4.64 21.85 21.60
CA GLY A 602 -4.33 23.15 21.02
C GLY A 602 -5.01 23.38 19.67
N ILE A 603 -4.94 22.42 18.75
CA ILE A 603 -5.62 22.52 17.44
C ILE A 603 -7.12 22.53 17.63
N SER A 604 -7.66 21.67 18.50
CA SER A 604 -9.11 21.58 18.72
C SER A 604 -9.69 22.91 19.19
N VAL A 605 -8.99 23.67 20.03
CA VAL A 605 -9.55 24.93 20.54
C VAL A 605 -9.56 26.08 19.53
N THR A 606 -8.89 25.92 18.38
CA THR A 606 -8.86 26.95 17.30
C THR A 606 -10.09 26.91 16.39
N ARG A 607 -11.02 25.98 16.60
CA ARG A 607 -12.16 25.71 15.71
C ARG A 607 -13.45 25.58 16.51
N TYR A 608 -14.57 25.98 15.92
CA TYR A 608 -15.89 25.83 16.53
C TYR A 608 -16.40 24.39 16.49
N GLY A 609 -17.05 23.97 17.60
CA GLY A 609 -17.83 22.74 17.67
C GLY A 609 -16.95 21.53 17.90
N VAL A 610 -17.06 20.94 19.09
CA VAL A 610 -16.21 19.87 19.62
C VAL A 610 -15.77 18.85 18.57
N GLN A 611 -16.67 17.98 18.11
CA GLN A 611 -16.30 16.88 17.20
C GLN A 611 -15.80 17.37 15.83
N PRO A 612 -16.41 18.37 15.18
CA PRO A 612 -15.83 19.02 14.00
C PRO A 612 -14.40 19.55 14.21
N ALA A 613 -14.12 20.11 15.39
CA ALA A 613 -12.86 20.72 15.74
C ALA A 613 -11.73 19.71 16.04
N LEU A 614 -12.07 18.47 16.43
CA LEU A 614 -11.10 17.41 16.70
C LEU A 614 -10.18 17.16 15.49
N PRO A 615 -8.84 17.18 15.67
CA PRO A 615 -7.88 17.02 14.60
C PRO A 615 -7.82 15.58 14.08
N ASP A 616 -7.44 15.42 12.82
CA ASP A 616 -7.02 14.14 12.27
C ASP A 616 -5.50 13.94 12.45
N ARG A 617 -5.01 12.74 12.13
CA ARG A 617 -3.57 12.42 12.26
C ARG A 617 -2.69 13.37 11.45
N LYS A 618 -3.12 13.72 10.23
CA LYS A 618 -2.36 14.60 9.34
C LYS A 618 -2.14 15.98 9.96
N ALA A 619 -3.16 16.54 10.60
CA ALA A 619 -3.05 17.83 11.28
C ALA A 619 -2.02 17.81 12.42
N LEU A 620 -1.92 16.70 13.16
CA LEU A 620 -0.93 16.53 14.23
C LEU A 620 0.48 16.26 13.72
N GLU A 621 0.62 15.48 12.64
CA GLU A 621 1.93 15.10 12.11
C GLU A 621 2.75 16.29 11.58
N ILE A 622 2.09 17.40 11.22
CA ILE A 622 2.76 18.67 10.87
C ILE A 622 3.68 19.14 12.02
N TYR A 623 3.33 18.86 13.27
CA TYR A 623 4.07 19.29 14.46
C TYR A 623 4.98 18.19 15.01
N LYS A 624 5.12 17.05 14.33
CA LYS A 624 5.86 15.89 14.83
C LYS A 624 7.30 16.24 15.20
N ASP A 625 8.05 16.86 14.30
CA ASP A 625 9.46 17.17 14.54
C ASP A 625 9.63 18.17 15.72
N GLU A 626 8.71 19.12 15.84
CA GLU A 626 8.68 20.06 16.95
C GLU A 626 8.45 19.34 18.28
N ILE A 627 7.42 18.48 18.34
CA ILE A 627 7.09 17.68 19.54
C ILE A 627 8.27 16.79 19.94
N TYR A 628 8.90 16.10 18.96
CA TYR A 628 10.04 15.23 19.22
C TYR A 628 11.27 15.99 19.69
N SER A 629 11.51 17.21 19.17
CA SER A 629 12.62 18.05 19.61
C SER A 629 12.40 18.62 21.02
N ARG A 630 11.16 18.98 21.36
CA ARG A 630 10.80 19.59 22.65
C ARG A 630 10.79 18.56 23.78
N TYR A 631 10.39 17.32 23.49
CA TYR A 631 10.23 16.25 24.46
C TYR A 631 11.17 15.07 24.17
N GLN A 632 12.47 15.35 24.16
CA GLN A 632 13.50 14.31 24.09
C GLN A 632 13.59 13.57 25.42
N ILE A 633 13.64 12.23 25.35
CA ILE A 633 13.93 11.33 26.48
C ILE A 633 15.38 10.91 26.38
#